data_AF-A0A1A8CF98-F1
#
_entry.id   AF-A0A1A8CF98-F1
#
_cell.length_a   1.000
_cell.length_b   1.000
_cell.length_c   1.000
_cell.angle_alpha   90.00
_cell.angle_beta   90.00
_cell.angle_gamma   90.00
#
_symmetry.space_group_name_H-M   'P 1'
#
loop_
_entity.id
_entity.type
_entity.pdbx_description
1 polymer ?
#
loop_
_entity_poly.entity_id
_entity_poly.type
_entity_poly.pdbx_seq_one_letter_code
_entity_poly.pdbx_strand_id
1 'polypeptide(L)'
;EDGTNVLYCNARSPLGYRVQALSLDDGAVFQEGQLVQRLVEPRNGCHGSIVGFPAPLHLQQTLQHPTGHSRHWTSFLDSNKTTESSSNITPHHDAHPDFLTPTWVVYSHPTWATARKDLGVFLSLFPRDPD
;
A
#
# COMPACT_ATOMS: atom_id res chain seq x y z
N GLU A 1 -13.63 1.79 -4.02
CA GLU A 1 -12.96 2.83 -4.84
C GLU A 1 -13.82 2.99 -6.09
N ASP A 2 -14.26 4.20 -6.41
CA ASP A 2 -15.29 4.46 -7.44
C ASP A 2 -14.74 4.36 -8.89
N GLY A 3 -13.74 3.51 -9.12
CA GLY A 3 -13.15 3.31 -10.45
C GLY A 3 -12.31 4.47 -11.01
N THR A 4 -12.15 5.58 -10.28
CA THR A 4 -11.35 6.73 -10.74
C THR A 4 -9.86 6.42 -10.70
N ASN A 5 -9.17 6.55 -11.84
CA ASN A 5 -7.71 6.49 -11.91
C ASN A 5 -7.10 7.60 -11.07
N VAL A 6 -6.15 7.25 -10.20
CA VAL A 6 -5.38 8.20 -9.40
C VAL A 6 -3.91 7.99 -9.71
N LEU A 7 -3.21 9.06 -10.06
CA LEU A 7 -1.76 9.03 -10.18
C LEU A 7 -1.10 9.51 -8.89
N TYR A 8 -0.15 8.71 -8.41
CA TYR A 8 0.66 9.02 -7.23
C TYR A 8 2.03 9.48 -7.70
N CYS A 9 2.42 10.69 -7.31
CA CYS A 9 3.79 11.15 -7.43
C CYS A 9 4.43 11.16 -6.05
N ASN A 10 5.57 10.48 -5.91
CA ASN A 10 6.36 10.50 -4.69
C ASN A 10 7.78 10.98 -5.01
N ALA A 11 8.12 12.15 -4.49
CA ALA A 11 9.30 12.90 -4.87
C ALA A 11 10.31 13.01 -3.71
N ARG A 12 11.60 12.97 -4.10
CA ARG A 12 12.72 13.31 -3.23
C ARG A 12 12.62 14.78 -2.80
N SER A 13 12.87 15.04 -1.52
CA SER A 13 12.82 16.39 -0.97
C SER A 13 13.96 16.64 0.04
N PRO A 14 14.50 17.87 0.13
CA PRO A 14 15.49 18.26 1.14
C PRO A 14 14.86 18.57 2.51
N LEU A 15 13.53 18.49 2.65
CA LEU A 15 12.80 18.81 3.87
C LEU A 15 12.85 17.68 4.93
N GLY A 16 13.67 16.65 4.71
CA GLY A 16 13.82 15.51 5.62
C GLY A 16 12.76 14.42 5.48
N TYR A 17 11.77 14.62 4.61
CA TYR A 17 10.74 13.63 4.28
C TYR A 17 10.41 13.67 2.79
N ARG A 18 9.92 12.55 2.24
CA ARG A 18 9.40 12.52 0.87
C ARG A 18 8.13 13.36 0.76
N VAL A 19 7.92 13.94 -0.40
CA VAL A 19 6.70 14.69 -0.72
C VAL A 19 5.84 13.82 -1.62
N GLN A 20 4.55 13.70 -1.29
CA GLN A 20 3.58 13.00 -2.11
C GLN A 20 2.55 13.98 -2.66
N ALA A 21 2.20 13.83 -3.93
CA ALA A 21 1.11 14.55 -4.57
C ALA A 21 0.21 13.58 -5.35
N LEU A 22 -1.07 13.92 -5.45
CA LEU A 22 -2.08 13.13 -6.14
C LEU A 22 -2.62 13.88 -7.36
N SER A 23 -2.84 13.17 -8.46
CA SER A 23 -3.63 13.65 -9.59
C SER A 23 -4.85 12.76 -9.76
N LEU A 24 -6.01 13.41 -9.96
CA LEU A 24 -7.31 12.77 -10.21
C LEU A 24 -7.75 12.94 -11.69
N ASP A 25 -6.88 13.52 -12.52
CA ASP A 25 -7.13 13.94 -13.90
C ASP A 25 -6.04 13.43 -14.85
N ASP A 26 -5.64 12.16 -14.66
CA ASP A 26 -4.65 11.45 -15.48
C ASP A 26 -3.29 12.17 -15.64
N GLY A 27 -2.93 13.00 -14.66
CA GLY A 27 -1.64 13.70 -14.58
C GLY A 27 -1.65 15.11 -15.17
N ALA A 28 -2.81 15.65 -15.55
CA ALA A 28 -2.91 17.02 -16.03
C ALA A 28 -2.58 18.03 -14.91
N VAL A 29 -3.04 17.79 -13.69
CA VAL A 29 -2.72 18.60 -12.51
C VAL A 29 -2.47 17.71 -11.29
N PHE A 30 -1.44 18.06 -10.52
CA PHE A 30 -1.20 17.49 -9.19
C PHE A 30 -1.69 18.45 -8.11
N GLN A 31 -2.36 17.88 -7.10
CA GLN A 31 -2.70 18.58 -5.86
C GLN A 31 -1.42 19.02 -5.12
N GLU A 32 -1.58 19.88 -4.12
CA GLU A 32 -0.46 20.35 -3.31
C GLU A 32 0.27 19.18 -2.62
N GLY A 33 1.60 19.17 -2.76
CA GLY A 33 2.43 18.11 -2.22
C GLY A 33 2.47 18.12 -0.69
N GLN A 34 2.22 16.97 -0.08
CA GLN A 34 2.25 16.78 1.37
C GLN A 34 3.52 16.03 1.78
N LEU A 35 4.11 16.43 2.91
CA LEU A 35 5.22 15.70 3.51
C LEU A 35 4.69 14.38 4.11
N VAL A 36 5.25 13.26 3.68
CA VAL A 36 4.91 11.95 4.22
C VAL A 36 5.88 11.63 5.35
N GLN A 37 5.47 11.90 6.60
CA GLN A 37 6.36 11.82 7.77
C GLN A 37 6.95 10.42 7.99
N ARG A 38 6.27 9.39 7.48
CA ARG A 38 6.71 7.99 7.55
C ARG A 38 7.82 7.66 6.54
N LEU A 39 8.05 8.52 5.55
CA LEU A 39 9.07 8.37 4.51
C LEU A 39 10.21 9.36 4.71
N VAL A 40 11.07 9.11 5.70
CA VAL A 40 12.21 9.98 6.06
C VAL A 40 13.26 10.01 4.95
N GLU A 41 13.79 11.19 4.62
CA GLU A 41 14.87 11.39 3.65
C GLU A 41 16.20 11.75 4.36
N PRO A 42 17.36 11.28 3.88
CA PRO A 42 18.66 11.80 4.29
C PRO A 42 18.79 13.30 3.93
N ARG A 43 19.84 13.98 4.42
CA ARG A 43 19.99 15.45 4.31
C ARG A 43 19.76 16.03 2.91
N ASN A 44 20.20 15.34 1.85
CA ASN A 44 20.01 15.80 0.48
C ASN A 44 18.87 15.06 -0.24
N GLY A 45 18.25 14.09 0.43
CA GLY A 45 17.38 13.08 -0.12
C GLY A 45 18.07 12.03 -1.00
N CYS A 46 17.34 11.02 -1.44
CA CYS A 46 17.79 9.97 -2.34
C CYS A 46 16.71 9.55 -3.34
N HIS A 47 17.11 8.74 -4.33
CA HIS A 47 16.14 8.10 -5.22
C HIS A 47 15.50 6.90 -4.49
N GLY A 48 14.24 6.64 -4.78
CA GLY A 48 13.46 5.55 -4.20
C GLY A 48 12.62 4.85 -5.26
N SER A 49 12.09 3.69 -4.91
CA SER A 49 11.10 2.97 -5.71
C SER A 49 9.74 2.99 -5.03
N ILE A 50 8.69 2.83 -5.85
CA ILE A 50 7.29 2.72 -5.43
C ILE A 50 6.65 1.60 -6.24
N VAL A 51 5.91 0.71 -5.59
CA VAL A 51 5.18 -0.38 -6.25
C VAL A 51 3.77 -0.43 -5.68
N GLY A 52 2.78 -0.22 -6.54
CA GLY A 52 1.36 -0.40 -6.23
C GLY A 52 0.91 -1.81 -6.58
N PHE A 53 0.16 -2.47 -5.70
CA PHE A 53 -0.42 -3.79 -5.93
C PHE A 53 -1.78 -3.93 -5.23
N PRO A 54 -2.68 -4.80 -5.74
CA PRO A 54 -3.97 -5.04 -5.10
C PRO A 54 -3.83 -5.55 -3.67
N ALA A 55 -4.62 -5.00 -2.75
CA ALA A 55 -4.69 -5.49 -1.38
C ALA A 55 -5.14 -6.96 -1.35
N PRO A 56 -4.56 -7.80 -0.47
CA PRO A 56 -5.03 -9.17 -0.29
C PRO A 56 -6.50 -9.21 0.16
N LEU A 57 -7.35 -9.87 -0.62
CA LEU A 57 -8.82 -9.93 -0.42
C LEU A 57 -9.25 -10.42 0.97
N HIS A 58 -8.54 -11.43 1.52
CA HIS A 58 -8.85 -12.03 2.83
C HIS A 58 -8.69 -11.06 4.01
N LEU A 59 -7.95 -9.99 3.80
CA LEU A 59 -7.50 -9.06 4.81
C LEU A 59 -8.51 -7.89 4.94
N GLN A 60 -9.26 -7.61 3.87
CA GLN A 60 -10.37 -6.67 3.89
C GLN A 60 -11.55 -7.15 4.76
N GLN A 61 -11.79 -8.46 4.81
CA GLN A 61 -12.86 -9.04 5.65
C GLN A 61 -12.60 -8.84 7.14
N THR A 62 -11.33 -8.85 7.57
CA THR A 62 -10.95 -8.66 8.98
C THR A 62 -10.98 -7.19 9.40
N LEU A 63 -10.67 -6.25 8.50
CA LEU A 63 -10.72 -4.82 8.80
C LEU A 63 -12.16 -4.27 8.91
N GLN A 64 -13.14 -4.99 8.37
CA GLN A 64 -14.56 -4.63 8.46
C GLN A 64 -15.27 -5.18 9.72
N HIS A 65 -14.66 -6.12 10.47
CA HIS A 65 -15.20 -6.65 11.73
C HIS A 65 -14.22 -6.43 12.89
N PRO A 66 -14.32 -5.31 13.64
CA PRO A 66 -13.50 -5.07 14.80
C PRO A 66 -14.08 -5.81 16.02
N THR A 67 -14.03 -7.14 16.03
CA THR A 67 -14.08 -7.88 17.30
C THR A 67 -12.64 -8.14 17.70
N GLY A 68 -12.17 -7.32 18.64
CA GLY A 68 -10.78 -7.22 19.04
C GLY A 68 -10.16 -8.57 19.36
N HIS A 69 -8.96 -8.78 18.84
CA HIS A 69 -7.78 -9.23 19.58
C HIS A 69 -6.60 -9.10 18.63
N SER A 70 -5.84 -8.02 18.80
CA SER A 70 -4.47 -7.92 18.30
C SER A 70 -3.68 -9.13 18.80
N ARG A 71 -3.09 -9.88 17.86
CA ARG A 71 -1.85 -10.65 18.03
C ARG A 71 -1.39 -11.21 16.67
N HIS A 72 -0.31 -10.64 16.15
CA HIS A 72 0.69 -11.27 15.28
C HIS A 72 0.19 -11.90 13.95
N TRP A 73 0.24 -11.13 12.85
CA TRP A 73 -0.35 -11.52 11.55
C TRP A 73 0.55 -12.32 10.60
N THR A 74 1.81 -12.59 10.95
CA THR A 74 2.76 -13.27 10.06
C THR A 74 2.69 -14.80 10.12
N SER A 75 1.73 -15.41 10.83
CA SER A 75 1.73 -16.87 11.09
C SER A 75 0.81 -17.71 10.18
N PHE A 76 0.10 -17.13 9.21
CA PHE A 76 -0.89 -17.89 8.42
C PHE A 76 -0.38 -18.47 7.10
N LEU A 77 0.87 -18.20 6.72
CA LEU A 77 1.51 -18.91 5.61
C LEU A 77 2.30 -20.11 6.14
N ASP A 78 1.62 -21.10 6.70
CA ASP A 78 2.17 -22.46 6.82
C ASP A 78 1.06 -23.48 7.05
N SER A 79 0.55 -24.05 5.96
CA SER A 79 0.27 -25.50 5.82
C SER A 79 -0.52 -25.76 4.55
N ASN A 80 0.18 -26.08 3.48
CA ASN A 80 -0.37 -26.95 2.45
C ASN A 80 -0.52 -28.36 3.05
N LYS A 81 -1.75 -28.81 3.26
CA LYS A 81 -2.06 -30.24 3.36
C LYS A 81 -3.33 -30.56 2.58
N THR A 82 -3.11 -31.14 1.40
CA THR A 82 -4.07 -31.81 0.53
C THR A 82 -4.81 -32.93 1.26
N THR A 83 -6.14 -32.95 1.15
CA THR A 83 -6.93 -34.19 1.08
C THR A 83 -8.29 -33.91 0.42
N GLU A 84 -8.63 -34.76 -0.55
CA GLU A 84 -9.82 -34.74 -1.39
C GLU A 84 -11.13 -34.83 -0.59
N SER A 85 -12.17 -34.09 -1.01
CA SER A 85 -13.52 -34.63 -1.14
C SER A 85 -14.40 -33.72 -1.99
N SER A 86 -15.13 -34.35 -2.90
CA SER A 86 -16.05 -33.77 -3.86
C SER A 86 -17.15 -32.93 -3.20
N SER A 87 -17.31 -31.68 -3.67
CA SER A 87 -18.64 -31.08 -3.84
C SER A 87 -18.55 -29.91 -4.81
N ASN A 88 -19.30 -30.01 -5.91
CA ASN A 88 -19.57 -28.91 -6.82
C ASN A 88 -20.35 -27.83 -6.08
N ILE A 89 -19.67 -26.77 -5.65
CA ILE A 89 -20.31 -25.51 -5.29
C ILE A 89 -19.50 -24.43 -5.98
N THR A 90 -20.02 -23.97 -7.12
CA THR A 90 -19.61 -22.70 -7.73
C THR A 90 -19.78 -21.59 -6.68
N PRO A 91 -18.73 -20.86 -6.31
CA PRO A 91 -18.91 -19.60 -5.62
C PRO A 91 -19.38 -18.60 -6.67
N HIS A 92 -20.69 -18.46 -6.80
CA HIS A 92 -21.30 -17.30 -7.43
C HIS A 92 -21.04 -16.13 -6.48
N HIS A 93 -19.82 -15.60 -6.49
CA HIS A 93 -19.54 -14.31 -5.89
C HIS A 93 -20.01 -13.28 -6.91
N ASP A 94 -21.23 -12.80 -6.71
CA ASP A 94 -21.72 -11.51 -7.16
C ASP A 94 -20.84 -10.42 -6.52
N ALA A 95 -19.58 -10.33 -6.94
CA ALA A 95 -18.78 -9.15 -6.78
C ALA A 95 -19.41 -8.12 -7.73
N HIS A 96 -20.15 -7.18 -7.14
CA HIS A 96 -20.61 -5.98 -7.82
C HIS A 96 -19.47 -5.45 -8.71
N PRO A 97 -19.69 -5.20 -10.02
CA PRO A 97 -18.61 -5.03 -10.99
C PRO A 97 -17.72 -3.79 -10.78
N ASP A 98 -18.06 -2.94 -9.79
CA ASP A 98 -17.48 -1.61 -9.66
C ASP A 98 -16.59 -1.43 -8.42
N PHE A 99 -16.51 -2.40 -7.50
CA PHE A 99 -15.62 -2.27 -6.33
C PHE A 99 -14.24 -2.84 -6.64
N LEU A 100 -13.37 -1.97 -7.17
CA LEU A 100 -11.95 -2.27 -7.29
C LEU A 100 -11.34 -2.60 -5.92
N THR A 101 -10.45 -3.59 -5.90
CA THR A 101 -9.65 -3.90 -4.72
C THR A 101 -8.77 -2.71 -4.38
N PRO A 102 -8.73 -2.26 -3.10
CA PRO A 102 -7.92 -1.12 -2.73
C PRO A 102 -6.46 -1.40 -3.06
N THR A 103 -5.74 -0.37 -3.49
CA THR A 103 -4.31 -0.50 -3.80
C THR A 103 -3.48 -0.32 -2.55
N TRP A 104 -2.56 -1.25 -2.29
CA TRP A 104 -1.47 -1.09 -1.34
C TRP A 104 -0.21 -0.63 -2.07
N VAL A 105 0.62 0.13 -1.36
CA VAL A 105 1.84 0.69 -1.94
C VAL A 105 3.03 0.38 -1.05
N VAL A 106 4.08 -0.19 -1.63
CA VAL A 106 5.40 -0.31 -0.99
C VAL A 106 6.32 0.77 -1.52
N TYR A 107 6.94 1.49 -0.59
CA TYR A 107 8.02 2.44 -0.83
C TYR A 107 9.34 1.80 -0.39
N SER A 108 10.41 2.06 -1.15
CA SER A 108 11.76 1.71 -0.72
C SER A 108 12.76 2.80 -1.09
N HIS A 109 13.44 3.31 -0.07
CA HIS A 109 14.57 4.22 -0.23
C HIS A 109 15.42 4.22 1.04
N PRO A 110 16.76 4.35 0.94
CA PRO A 110 17.60 4.42 2.13
C PRO A 110 17.19 5.56 3.06
N THR A 111 16.94 5.23 4.33
CA THR A 111 16.51 6.16 5.38
C THR A 111 17.66 6.63 6.25
N TRP A 112 18.81 5.94 6.20
CA TRP A 112 19.96 6.31 7.02
C TRP A 112 20.64 7.59 6.50
N ALA A 113 20.71 8.60 7.37
CA ALA A 113 21.13 9.97 7.02
C ALA A 113 22.53 10.11 6.39
N THR A 114 23.44 9.17 6.62
CA THR A 114 24.87 9.29 6.26
C THR A 114 25.38 8.21 5.32
N ALA A 115 24.61 7.15 5.06
CA ALA A 115 25.03 6.06 4.19
C ALA A 115 23.83 5.29 3.63
N ARG A 116 23.96 4.73 2.41
CA ARG A 116 22.95 3.83 1.82
C ARG A 116 23.15 2.39 2.32
N LYS A 117 22.85 2.17 3.60
CA LYS A 117 23.07 0.87 4.26
C LYS A 117 21.77 0.12 4.56
N ASP A 118 20.66 0.83 4.69
CA ASP A 118 19.33 0.25 4.81
C ASP A 118 18.59 0.32 3.47
N LEU A 119 17.58 -0.55 3.34
CA LEU A 119 16.65 -0.52 2.20
C LEU A 119 15.50 0.47 2.43
N GLY A 120 15.26 0.86 3.69
CA GLY A 120 14.16 1.72 4.13
C GLY A 120 12.83 1.37 3.45
N VAL A 121 12.19 0.29 3.92
CA VAL A 121 10.96 -0.23 3.30
C VAL A 121 9.76 0.20 4.12
N PHE A 122 8.74 0.73 3.44
CA PHE A 122 7.50 1.17 4.06
C PHE A 122 6.29 0.67 3.27
N LEU A 123 5.30 0.08 3.95
CA LEU A 123 4.02 -0.35 3.38
C LEU A 123 2.92 0.63 3.78
N SER A 124 2.28 1.26 2.80
CA SER A 124 1.04 2.01 2.98
C SER A 124 -0.16 1.17 2.56
N LEU A 125 -1.10 1.00 3.49
CA LEU A 125 -2.38 0.33 3.25
C LEU A 125 -3.44 1.28 2.68
N PHE A 126 -3.23 2.59 2.86
CA PHE A 126 -4.12 3.67 2.45
C PHE A 126 -3.29 4.77 1.78
N PRO A 127 -2.79 4.56 0.55
CA PRO A 127 -1.81 5.45 -0.07
C PRO A 127 -2.31 6.87 -0.35
N ARG A 128 -3.63 7.12 -0.30
CA ARG A 128 -4.22 8.46 -0.43
C ARG A 128 -4.06 9.30 0.85
N ASP A 129 -3.83 8.64 1.98
CA ASP A 129 -3.62 9.29 3.27
C ASP A 129 -2.10 9.41 3.52
N PRO A 130 -1.56 10.63 3.61
CA PRO A 130 -0.13 10.85 3.86
C PRO A 130 0.29 10.60 5.32
N ASP A 131 -0.65 10.37 6.26
CA ASP A 131 -0.40 10.27 7.71
C ASP A 131 0.10 8.88 8.21
#